data_AF-A0A1J8PS36-F1
#
_entry.id   AF-A0A1J8PS36-F1
#
_cell.length_a   1.000
_cell.length_b   1.000
_cell.length_c   1.000
_cell.angle_alpha   90.00
_cell.angle_beta   90.00
_cell.angle_gamma   90.00
#
_symmetry.space_group_name_H-M   'P 1'
#
loop_
_entity.id
_entity.type
_entity.pdbx_description
1 polymer ?
#
loop_
_entity_poly.entity_id
_entity_poly.type
_entity_poly.pdbx_seq_one_letter_code
_entity_poly.pdbx_strand_id
1 'polypeptide(L)' 'MKAQILNSFGGPESFELSEVAKPVPHAGQVLVRVHATSINPLDYQVRRGDSQSLMLDWRAATTVSREKS' A
#
# COMPACT_ATOMS: atom_id res chain seq x y z
N MET A 1 14.98 -3.19 -4.23
CA MET A 1 13.95 -3.19 -5.29
C MET A 1 13.35 -1.79 -5.29
N LYS A 2 13.04 -1.25 -6.46
CA LYS A 2 12.49 0.10 -6.57
C LYS A 2 11.00 0.11 -6.21
N ALA A 3 10.59 1.13 -5.45
CA ALA A 3 9.20 1.37 -5.10
C ALA A 3 8.91 2.88 -5.07
N GLN A 4 7.69 3.28 -5.39
CA GLN A 4 7.20 4.63 -5.12
C GLN A 4 6.67 4.66 -3.69
N ILE A 5 7.22 5.53 -2.85
CA ILE A 5 6.89 5.69 -1.44
C ILE A 5 6.16 7.01 -1.24
N LEU A 6 5.09 6.99 -0.44
CA LEU A 6 4.37 8.18 -0.01
C LEU A 6 4.65 8.41 1.48
N ASN A 7 5.54 9.35 1.78
CA ASN A 7 5.96 9.65 3.17
C ASN A 7 5.07 10.67 3.87
N SER A 8 4.39 11.53 3.10
CA SER A 8 3.45 12.53 3.58
C SER A 8 2.36 12.78 2.54
N PHE A 9 1.20 13.27 2.99
CA PHE A 9 0.16 13.73 2.07
C PHE A 9 0.59 15.03 1.37
N GLY A 10 0.15 15.24 0.13
CA GLY A 10 0.50 16.44 -0.64
C GLY A 10 0.19 16.33 -2.13
N GLY A 11 0.91 17.09 -2.96
CA GLY A 11 0.82 17.05 -4.42
C GLY A 11 1.51 15.84 -5.05
N PRO A 12 1.51 15.68 -6.39
CA PRO A 12 2.13 14.54 -7.07
C PRO A 12 3.61 14.34 -6.69
N GLU A 13 4.30 15.43 -6.34
CA GLU A 13 5.68 15.47 -5.87
C GLU A 13 5.92 14.76 -4.52
N SER A 14 4.87 14.42 -3.78
CA SER A 14 4.98 13.67 -2.51
C SER A 14 5.37 12.21 -2.70
N PHE A 15 5.34 11.68 -3.93
CA PHE A 15 5.87 10.35 -4.23
C PHE A 15 7.39 10.39 -4.41
N GLU A 16 8.08 9.46 -3.75
CA GLU A 16 9.52 9.28 -3.83
C GLU A 16 9.87 7.90 -4.40
N LEU A 17 10.72 7.86 -5.43
CA LEU A 17 11.29 6.60 -5.90
C LEU A 17 12.43 6.18 -4.98
N SER A 18 12.23 5.13 -4.20
CA SER A 18 13.22 4.64 -3.24
C SER A 18 13.62 3.18 -3.52
N GLU A 19 14.83 2.79 -3.11
CA GLU A 19 15.25 1.39 -3.05
C GLU A 19 14.86 0.80 -1.69
N VAL A 20 14.09 -0.29 -1.71
CA VAL A 20 13.65 -1.00 -0.50
C VAL A 20 14.08 -2.46 -0.53
N ALA A 21 14.16 -3.08 0.64
CA ALA A 21 14.44 -4.52 0.74
C ALA A 21 13.37 -5.33 -0.01
N LYS A 22 13.77 -6.43 -0.66
CA LYS A 22 12.83 -7.33 -1.31
C LYS A 22 12.02 -8.05 -0.21
N PRO A 23 10.67 -8.03 -0.26
CA PRO A 23 9.85 -8.73 0.72
C PRO A 23 10.08 -10.24 0.71
N VAL A 24 9.99 -10.87 1.88
CA VAL A 24 10.03 -12.32 2.05
C VAL A 24 8.60 -12.80 2.33
N PRO A 25 7.97 -13.61 1.45
CA PRO A 25 6.60 -14.08 1.68
C PRO A 25 6.54 -15.10 2.83
N HIS A 26 5.46 -15.06 3.61
CA HIS A 26 5.14 -16.06 4.63
C HIS A 26 4.22 -17.17 4.10
N ALA A 27 3.90 -18.15 4.95
CA ALA A 27 2.94 -19.20 4.61
C ALA A 27 1.61 -18.60 4.13
N GLY A 28 1.12 -19.06 2.97
CA GLY A 28 -0.11 -18.57 2.34
C GLY A 28 0.06 -17.29 1.51
N GLN A 29 1.26 -16.71 1.41
CA GLN A 29 1.53 -15.53 0.58
C GLN A 29 2.34 -15.91 -0.67
N VAL A 30 2.20 -15.10 -1.72
CA VAL A 30 3.03 -15.19 -2.93
C VAL A 30 3.74 -13.87 -3.17
N LEU A 31 5.00 -13.94 -3.64
CA LEU A 31 5.74 -12.77 -4.07
C LEU A 31 5.58 -12.58 -5.58
N VAL A 32 4.96 -11.46 -5.97
CA VAL A 32 4.71 -11.13 -7.37
C VAL A 32 5.77 -10.17 -7.89
N ARG A 33 6.35 -10.47 -9.06
CA ARG A 33 7.17 -9.51 -9.80
C ARG A 33 6.26 -8.66 -10.67
N VAL A 34 6.07 -7.40 -10.28
CA VAL A 34 5.26 -6.44 -11.03
C VAL A 34 5.96 -6.09 -12.35
N HIS A 35 5.30 -6.36 -13.48
CA HIS A 35 5.76 -5.93 -14.81
C HIS A 35 5.16 -4.57 -15.20
N ALA A 36 3.88 -4.37 -14.86
CA ALA A 36 3.16 -3.12 -15.02
C ALA A 36 2.10 -2.99 -13.91
N THR A 37 1.72 -1.76 -13.62
CA THR A 37 0.59 -1.40 -12.76
C THR A 37 -0.08 -0.14 -13.33
N SER A 38 -1.24 0.21 -12.82
CA SER A 38 -1.97 1.44 -13.19
C SER A 38 -2.16 2.33 -11.97
N ILE A 39 -2.57 3.58 -12.22
CA ILE A 39 -3.03 4.51 -11.18
C ILE A 39 -4.56 4.51 -11.20
N ASN A 40 -5.15 4.23 -10.05
CA ASN A 40 -6.57 4.22 -9.80
C ASN A 40 -7.02 5.50 -9.05
N PRO A 41 -8.32 5.84 -9.09
CA PRO A 41 -8.85 7.00 -8.38
C PRO A 41 -8.47 7.11 -6.90
N LEU A 42 -8.46 5.97 -6.20
CA LEU A 42 -8.14 5.92 -4.79
C LEU A 42 -6.69 6.32 -4.50
N ASP A 43 -5.75 6.04 -5.42
CA ASP A 43 -4.32 6.28 -5.18
C ASP A 43 -4.03 7.78 -4.99
N TYR A 44 -4.63 8.65 -5.83
CA TYR A 44 -4.45 10.09 -5.69
C TYR A 44 -5.31 10.70 -4.58
N GLN A 45 -6.45 10.10 -4.24
CA GLN A 45 -7.26 10.51 -3.08
C GLN A 45 -6.48 10.28 -1.78
N VAL A 46 -5.89 9.08 -1.66
CA VAL A 46 -4.97 8.74 -0.57
C VAL A 46 -3.79 9.71 -0.53
N ARG A 47 -3.12 9.94 -1.66
CA ARG A 47 -1.97 10.87 -1.73
C ARG A 47 -2.32 12.28 -1.23
N ARG A 48 -3.50 12.80 -1.57
CA ARG A 48 -3.94 14.13 -1.10
C ARG A 48 -4.36 14.16 0.37
N GLY A 49 -4.57 13.00 0.98
CA GLY A 49 -5.09 12.87 2.35
C GLY A 49 -6.62 12.86 2.43
N ASP A 50 -7.33 12.77 1.30
CA ASP A 50 -8.80 12.80 1.23
C ASP A 50 -9.46 11.59 1.92
N SER A 51 -8.68 10.54 2.18
CA SER A 51 -9.15 9.22 2.65
C SER A 51 -8.55 8.81 3.99
N GLN A 52 -8.12 9.77 4.82
CA GLN A 52 -7.53 9.47 6.14
C GLN A 52 -8.44 8.59 7.01
N SER A 53 -9.76 8.83 7.01
CA SER A 53 -10.72 8.00 7.75
C SER A 53 -10.80 6.56 7.22
N LEU A 54 -10.87 6.38 5.90
CA LEU A 54 -10.90 5.05 5.25
C LEU A 54 -9.62 4.24 5.50
N MET A 55 -8.45 4.90 5.57
CA MET A 55 -7.17 4.23 5.85
C MET A 55 -7.03 3.78 7.31
N LEU A 56 -7.62 4.51 8.26
CA LEU A 56 -7.63 4.14 9.67
C LEU A 56 -8.46 2.87 9.90
N ASP A 57 -9.61 2.74 9.22
CA ASP A 57 -10.45 1.55 9.31
C ASP A 57 -9.83 0.31 8.63
N TRP A 58 -9.11 0.48 7.51
CA TRP A 58 -8.43 -0.63 6.83
C TRP A 58 -7.31 -1.27 7.67
N ARG A 59 -6.53 -0.46 8.41
CA ARG A 59 -5.49 -0.98 9.32
C ARG A 59 -6.07 -1.73 10.52
N ALA A 60 -7.32 -1.46 10.91
CA ALA A 60 -8.04 -2.21 11.94
C ALA A 60 -8.56 -3.57 11.43
N ALA A 61 -8.79 -3.71 10.11
CA ALA A 61 -9.35 -4.93 9.51
C ALA A 61 -8.33 -6.06 9.30
N THR A 62 -7.03 -5.80 9.35
CA THR A 62 -5.99 -6.85 9.16
C THR A 62 -5.72 -7.72 10.40
N THR A 63 -6.38 -7.46 11.54
CA THR A 63 -6.37 -8.35 12.71
C THR A 63 -7.76 -8.89 12.99
N VAL A 64 -8.31 -9.67 12.06
CA VAL A 64 -9.42 -10.61 12.35
C VAL A 64 -9.05 -11.96 11.76
N SER A 65 -8.25 -12.73 12.49
CA SER A 65 -8.22 -14.18 12.36
C SER A 65 -9.56 -14.70 12.89
N ARG A 66 -10.53 -14.93 12.01
CA ARG A 66 -11.66 -15.81 12.32
C ARG A 66 -11.34 -17.19 11.77
N GLU A 67 -10.85 -18.05 12.67
CA GLU A 67 -11.05 -19.49 12.56
C GLU A 67 -12.55 -19.76 12.39
N LYS A 68 -12.90 -20.50 11.34
CA LYS A 68 -14.12 -21.29 11.32
C LYS A 68 -13.72 -22.73 11.01
N SER A 69 -14.00 -23.59 11.99
CA SER A 69 -14.18 -25.03 11.83
C SER A 69 -15.14 -25.36 10.70
#